data_AF-A0A958G1Z5-F1
#
_entry.id   AF-A0A958G1Z5-F1
#
_cell.length_a   1.000
_cell.length_b   1.000
_cell.length_c   1.000
_cell.angle_alpha   90.00
_cell.angle_beta   90.00
_cell.angle_gamma   90.00
#
_symmetry.space_group_name_H-M   'P 1'
#
loop_
_entity.id
_entity.type
_entity.pdbx_description
1 polymer ?
#
loop_
_entity_poly.entity_id
_entity_poly.type
_entity_poly.pdbx_seq_one_letter_code
_entity_poly.pdbx_strand_id
1 'polypeptide(L)'
;QHRGKMLLLGDAAHAIVPFYGQGMNCAFEDCTLLNRILGDYGSDWEQVFAAYQAQRKRDTDAIADLALENFIEMRDQVADPVFLRKRKVELLLETKFAGQFFSKYAMVTFQRLPYSLALERGRRQDAVLMEICARVERIEELDLDAVYAEVRQRAAFDA
;
A
#
# COMPACT_ATOMS: atom_id res chain seq x y z
N GLN A 1 -24.93 -10.35 -0.43
CA GLN A 1 -25.40 -9.67 0.79
C GLN A 1 -26.77 -10.20 1.21
N HIS A 2 -27.00 -10.51 2.48
CA HIS A 2 -28.30 -10.93 3.01
C HIS A 2 -29.17 -9.72 3.43
N ARG A 3 -29.52 -8.82 2.50
CA ARG A 3 -30.51 -7.72 2.69
C ARG A 3 -30.44 -7.01 4.07
N GLY A 4 -29.27 -6.47 4.45
CA GLY A 4 -29.12 -5.72 5.71
C GLY A 4 -29.10 -6.56 7.01
N LYS A 5 -29.02 -7.89 6.95
CA LYS A 5 -29.10 -8.75 8.17
C LYS A 5 -27.76 -9.13 8.78
N MET A 6 -26.68 -9.12 7.99
CA MET A 6 -25.37 -9.57 8.43
C MET A 6 -24.27 -8.88 7.63
N LEU A 7 -23.18 -8.55 8.31
CA LEU A 7 -21.93 -8.05 7.76
C LEU A 7 -20.76 -8.84 8.36
N LEU A 8 -19.72 -9.08 7.57
CA LEU A 8 -18.45 -9.66 8.03
C LEU A 8 -17.37 -8.57 8.06
N LEU A 9 -16.46 -8.66 9.02
CA LEU A 9 -15.32 -7.75 9.21
C LEU A 9 -14.10 -8.52 9.74
N GLY A 10 -12.91 -7.94 9.58
CA GLY A 10 -11.65 -8.57 9.98
C GLY A 10 -11.39 -9.90 9.28
N ASP A 11 -10.70 -10.81 9.95
CA ASP A 11 -10.32 -12.13 9.40
C ASP A 11 -11.52 -12.98 8.93
N ALA A 12 -12.71 -12.77 9.49
CA ALA A 12 -13.93 -13.44 9.01
C ALA A 12 -14.33 -13.01 7.59
N ALA A 13 -13.92 -11.82 7.15
CA ALA A 13 -14.15 -11.29 5.82
C ALA A 13 -12.92 -11.42 4.90
N HIS A 14 -11.71 -11.24 5.44
CA HIS A 14 -10.48 -11.11 4.64
C HIS A 14 -9.24 -11.67 5.38
N ALA A 15 -9.21 -12.97 5.64
CA ALA A 15 -8.00 -13.62 6.12
C ALA A 15 -6.85 -13.47 5.10
N ILE A 16 -5.76 -12.81 5.51
CA ILE A 16 -4.57 -12.58 4.68
C ILE A 16 -3.34 -13.28 5.25
N VAL A 17 -2.33 -13.50 4.40
CA VAL A 17 -1.04 -14.05 4.84
C VAL A 17 -0.30 -13.06 5.75
N PRO A 18 0.45 -13.52 6.77
CA PRO A 18 0.98 -12.65 7.82
C PRO A 18 2.24 -11.88 7.41
N PHE A 19 2.63 -11.91 6.13
CA PHE A 19 3.92 -11.39 5.67
C PHE A 19 4.01 -9.86 5.67
N TYR A 20 2.91 -9.14 5.86
CA TYR A 20 2.92 -7.69 6.11
C TYR A 20 2.63 -7.32 7.57
N GLY A 21 2.16 -8.26 8.41
CA GLY A 21 1.73 -7.97 9.78
C GLY A 21 0.50 -7.06 9.89
N GLN A 22 -0.30 -6.92 8.82
CA GLN A 22 -1.39 -5.93 8.74
C GLN A 22 -2.79 -6.49 9.02
N GLY A 23 -2.97 -7.80 9.29
CA GLY A 23 -4.29 -8.38 9.51
C GLY A 23 -5.07 -7.69 10.65
N MET A 24 -4.42 -7.53 11.81
CA MET A 24 -5.01 -6.82 12.96
C MET A 24 -5.27 -5.34 12.67
N ASN A 25 -4.33 -4.62 12.04
CA ASN A 25 -4.50 -3.21 11.74
C ASN A 25 -5.64 -2.98 10.74
N CYS A 26 -5.73 -3.81 9.71
CA CYS A 26 -6.82 -3.81 8.73
C CYS A 26 -8.18 -4.06 9.42
N ALA A 27 -8.24 -5.00 10.37
CA ALA A 27 -9.45 -5.26 11.16
C ALA A 27 -9.83 -4.08 12.08
N PHE A 28 -8.87 -3.30 12.60
CA PHE A 28 -9.16 -2.07 13.35
C PHE A 28 -9.60 -0.92 12.45
N GLU A 29 -9.05 -0.81 11.24
CA GLU A 29 -9.55 0.13 10.23
C GLU A 29 -11.00 -0.18 9.82
N ASP A 30 -11.35 -1.46 9.69
CA ASP A 30 -12.72 -1.91 9.44
C ASP A 30 -13.69 -1.36 10.50
N CYS A 31 -13.38 -1.56 11.78
CA CYS A 31 -14.20 -1.05 12.89
C CYS A 31 -14.34 0.48 12.83
N THR A 32 -13.24 1.18 12.55
CA THR A 32 -13.22 2.65 12.46
C THR A 32 -14.10 3.16 11.33
N LEU A 33 -14.01 2.54 10.15
CA LEU A 33 -14.80 2.93 9.00
C LEU A 33 -16.28 2.59 9.19
N LEU A 34 -16.59 1.40 9.71
CA LEU A 34 -17.97 1.01 9.99
C LEU A 34 -18.62 2.00 10.96
N ASN A 35 -17.92 2.39 12.03
CA ASN A 35 -18.41 3.39 12.97
C ASN A 35 -18.66 4.76 12.32
N ARG A 36 -17.80 5.19 11.39
CA ARG A 36 -18.02 6.42 10.62
C ARG A 36 -19.28 6.33 9.76
N ILE A 37 -19.43 5.27 8.98
CA ILE A 37 -20.57 5.06 8.09
C ILE A 37 -21.88 4.96 8.89
N LEU A 38 -21.85 4.36 10.08
CA LEU A 38 -22.98 4.38 11.01
C LEU A 38 -23.36 5.79 11.46
N GLY A 39 -22.39 6.68 11.63
CA GLY A 39 -22.64 8.10 11.90
C GLY A 39 -23.34 8.81 10.74
N ASP A 40 -23.02 8.44 9.50
CA ASP A 40 -23.57 9.07 8.29
C ASP A 40 -24.99 8.58 7.95
N TYR A 41 -25.25 7.28 8.11
CA TYR A 41 -26.51 6.64 7.68
C TYR A 41 -27.42 6.17 8.84
N GLY A 42 -26.96 6.29 10.09
CA GLY A 42 -27.71 5.86 11.26
C GLY A 42 -28.03 4.36 11.25
N SER A 43 -29.31 4.01 11.33
CA SER A 43 -29.80 2.63 11.38
C SER A 43 -30.30 2.10 10.03
N ASP A 44 -30.04 2.79 8.92
CA ASP A 44 -30.29 2.24 7.58
C ASP A 44 -29.21 1.20 7.24
N TRP A 45 -29.39 -0.01 7.76
CA TRP A 45 -28.43 -1.10 7.63
C TRP A 45 -28.17 -1.51 6.18
N GLU A 46 -29.13 -1.31 5.28
CA GLU A 46 -28.93 -1.60 3.86
C GLU A 46 -27.92 -0.61 3.25
N GLN A 47 -28.09 0.69 3.51
CA GLN A 47 -27.13 1.70 3.08
C GLN A 47 -25.77 1.58 3.77
N VAL A 48 -25.75 1.34 5.08
CA VAL A 48 -24.50 1.15 5.86
C VAL A 48 -23.69 -0.01 5.27
N PHE A 49 -24.30 -1.16 5.04
CA PHE A 49 -23.58 -2.34 4.53
C PHE A 49 -23.13 -2.15 3.07
N ALA A 50 -23.96 -1.54 2.23
CA ALA A 50 -23.58 -1.22 0.86
C ALA A 50 -22.38 -0.26 0.82
N ALA A 51 -22.42 0.83 1.59
CA ALA A 51 -21.34 1.82 1.66
C ALA A 51 -20.05 1.23 2.23
N TYR A 52 -20.15 0.43 3.30
CA TYR A 52 -19.00 -0.23 3.91
C TYR A 52 -18.33 -1.21 2.95
N GLN A 53 -19.11 -2.10 2.32
CA GLN A 53 -18.57 -3.09 1.39
C GLN A 53 -17.91 -2.42 0.18
N ALA A 54 -18.53 -1.38 -0.37
CA ALA A 54 -17.98 -0.64 -1.51
C ALA A 54 -16.63 0.00 -1.19
N GLN A 55 -16.45 0.50 0.03
CA GLN A 55 -15.20 1.14 0.45
C GLN A 55 -14.13 0.12 0.85
N ARG A 56 -14.45 -0.92 1.64
CA ARG A 56 -13.42 -1.85 2.14
C ARG A 56 -12.98 -2.91 1.16
N LYS A 57 -13.85 -3.43 0.28
CA LYS A 57 -13.49 -4.56 -0.58
C LYS A 57 -12.21 -4.30 -1.38
N ARG A 58 -12.07 -3.10 -1.94
CA ARG A 58 -10.89 -2.70 -2.71
C ARG A 58 -9.62 -2.67 -1.86
N ASP A 59 -9.70 -2.14 -0.64
CA ASP A 59 -8.54 -2.03 0.26
C ASP A 59 -8.17 -3.37 0.90
N THR A 60 -9.15 -4.20 1.24
CA THR A 60 -8.92 -5.53 1.83
C THR A 60 -8.30 -6.49 0.80
N ASP A 61 -8.68 -6.37 -0.46
CA ASP A 61 -8.03 -7.10 -1.56
C ASP A 61 -6.61 -6.59 -1.79
N ALA A 62 -6.41 -5.27 -1.75
CA ALA A 62 -5.10 -4.67 -1.94
C ALA A 62 -4.10 -5.05 -0.83
N ILE A 63 -4.53 -5.11 0.44
CA ILE A 63 -3.63 -5.55 1.51
C ILE A 63 -3.30 -7.05 1.43
N ALA A 64 -4.22 -7.87 0.92
CA ALA A 64 -3.94 -9.28 0.65
C ALA A 64 -2.87 -9.42 -0.43
N ASP A 65 -2.99 -8.66 -1.53
CA ASP A 65 -2.00 -8.60 -2.59
C ASP A 65 -0.64 -8.10 -2.08
N LEU A 66 -0.63 -6.99 -1.32
CA LEU A 66 0.59 -6.43 -0.72
C LEU A 66 1.29 -7.45 0.18
N ALA A 67 0.54 -8.20 0.98
CA ALA A 67 1.08 -9.23 1.86
C ALA A 67 1.70 -10.38 1.07
N LEU A 68 1.07 -10.80 -0.04
CA LEU A 68 1.62 -11.81 -0.93
C LEU A 68 2.86 -11.31 -1.68
N GLU A 69 2.85 -10.07 -2.16
CA GLU A 69 4.02 -9.44 -2.79
C GLU A 69 5.21 -9.39 -1.82
N ASN A 70 4.99 -8.96 -0.58
CA ASN A 70 6.06 -8.87 0.41
C ASN A 70 6.67 -10.25 0.72
N PHE A 71 5.86 -11.32 0.70
CA PHE A 71 6.38 -12.68 0.80
C PHE A 71 7.33 -13.04 -0.35
N ILE A 72 6.93 -12.74 -1.59
CA ILE A 72 7.73 -13.02 -2.79
C ILE A 72 9.02 -12.18 -2.78
N GLU A 73 8.94 -10.89 -2.45
CA GLU A 73 10.12 -10.02 -2.35
C GLU A 73 11.13 -10.56 -1.33
N MET A 74 10.67 -10.96 -0.15
CA MET A 74 11.52 -11.53 0.90
C MET A 74 12.11 -12.89 0.53
N ARG A 75 11.41 -13.69 -0.27
CA ARG A 75 11.86 -15.03 -0.70
C ARG A 75 12.87 -14.98 -1.84
N ASP A 76 12.57 -14.19 -2.87
CA ASP A 76 13.23 -14.31 -4.17
C ASP A 76 14.16 -13.13 -4.50
N GLN A 77 13.86 -11.92 -4.02
CA GLN A 77 14.51 -10.70 -4.50
C GLN A 77 15.62 -10.19 -3.60
N VAL A 78 15.75 -10.71 -2.37
CA VAL A 78 16.79 -10.29 -1.42
C VAL A 78 18.23 -10.56 -1.91
N ALA A 79 18.39 -11.43 -2.90
CA ALA A 79 19.68 -11.72 -3.54
C ALA A 79 19.90 -10.98 -4.87
N ASP A 80 18.89 -10.27 -5.41
CA ASP A 80 19.00 -9.53 -6.66
C ASP A 80 19.77 -8.21 -6.45
N PRO A 81 20.93 -8.00 -7.11
CA PRO A 81 21.70 -6.76 -6.98
C PRO A 81 20.92 -5.50 -7.37
N VAL A 82 20.03 -5.58 -8.37
CA VAL A 82 19.20 -4.44 -8.81
C VAL A 82 18.21 -4.08 -7.71
N PHE A 83 17.54 -5.08 -7.13
CA PHE A 83 16.62 -4.88 -6.02
C PHE A 83 17.32 -4.29 -4.79
N LEU A 84 18.53 -4.76 -4.45
CA LEU A 84 19.33 -4.20 -3.36
C LEU A 84 19.72 -2.74 -3.60
N ARG A 85 20.08 -2.37 -4.84
CA ARG A 85 20.31 -0.97 -5.21
C ARG A 85 19.04 -0.15 -5.07
N LYS A 86 17.91 -0.65 -5.58
CA LYS A 86 16.60 0.00 -5.47
C LYS A 86 16.23 0.29 -4.02
N ARG A 87 16.39 -0.67 -3.10
CA ARG A 87 16.13 -0.46 -1.66
C ARG A 87 17.01 0.62 -1.04
N LYS A 88 18.28 0.69 -1.43
CA LYS A 88 19.18 1.77 -0.97
C LYS A 88 18.74 3.13 -1.50
N VAL A 89 18.35 3.20 -2.78
CA VAL A 89 17.82 4.43 -3.40
C VAL A 89 16.54 4.87 -2.71
N GLU A 90 15.61 3.96 -2.41
CA GLU A 90 14.38 4.29 -1.65
C GLU A 90 14.70 4.95 -0.31
N LEU A 91 15.64 4.38 0.46
CA LEU A 91 16.03 4.95 1.75
C LEU A 91 16.66 6.35 1.62
N LEU A 92 17.47 6.55 0.57
CA LEU A 92 18.05 7.86 0.27
C LEU A 92 16.97 8.88 -0.14
N LEU A 93 16.00 8.46 -0.94
CA LEU A 93 14.86 9.29 -1.34
C LEU A 93 13.97 9.65 -0.14
N GLU A 94 13.64 8.69 0.72
CA GLU A 94 12.88 8.95 1.96
C GLU A 94 13.60 9.92 2.89
N THR A 95 14.92 9.78 3.02
CA THR A 95 15.73 10.70 3.84
C THR A 95 15.78 12.11 3.23
N LYS A 96 16.08 12.22 1.93
CA LYS A 96 16.25 13.51 1.25
C LYS A 96 14.93 14.26 1.07
N PHE A 97 13.85 13.55 0.74
CA PHE A 97 12.52 14.10 0.47
C PHE A 97 11.52 13.71 1.56
N ALA A 98 11.95 13.85 2.81
CA ALA A 98 11.14 13.51 3.98
C ALA A 98 9.77 14.20 3.95
N GLY A 99 8.71 13.42 4.19
CA GLY A 99 7.33 13.87 4.13
C GLY A 99 6.74 14.02 2.72
N GLN A 100 7.54 13.82 1.67
CA GLN A 100 7.09 13.90 0.28
C GLN A 100 7.25 12.59 -0.49
N PHE A 101 8.31 11.83 -0.20
CA PHE A 101 8.51 10.48 -0.72
C PHE A 101 8.30 9.44 0.38
N PHE A 102 7.55 8.39 0.05
CA PHE A 102 7.36 7.22 0.91
C PHE A 102 7.57 5.96 0.06
N SER A 103 8.36 5.01 0.55
CA SER A 103 8.42 3.67 -0.01
C SER A 103 7.08 2.96 0.13
N LYS A 104 6.88 1.88 -0.64
CA LYS A 104 5.70 1.01 -0.52
C LYS A 104 5.50 0.55 0.94
N TYR A 105 6.57 0.15 1.61
CA TYR A 105 6.54 -0.25 3.02
C TYR A 105 6.09 0.87 3.96
N ALA A 106 6.63 2.08 3.79
CA ALA A 106 6.26 3.21 4.62
C ALA A 106 4.81 3.65 4.41
N MET A 107 4.31 3.63 3.17
CA MET A 107 2.91 3.93 2.86
C MET A 107 1.93 2.99 3.55
N VAL A 108 2.25 1.69 3.64
CA VAL A 108 1.36 0.69 4.24
C VAL A 108 1.49 0.67 5.76
N THR A 109 2.68 0.91 6.31
CA THR A 109 2.96 0.69 7.74
C THR A 109 2.79 1.96 8.58
N PHE A 110 3.16 3.12 8.03
CA PHE A 110 3.26 4.38 8.79
C PHE A 110 2.30 5.47 8.30
N GLN A 111 1.57 5.22 7.22
CA GLN A 111 0.56 6.15 6.69
C GLN A 111 -0.83 5.53 6.80
N ARG A 112 -1.85 6.39 6.71
CA ARG A 112 -3.27 6.00 6.66
C ARG A 112 -3.85 6.14 5.25
N LEU A 113 -3.00 5.91 4.25
CA LEU A 113 -3.42 5.87 2.85
C LEU A 113 -4.29 4.62 2.64
N PRO A 114 -5.33 4.68 1.79
CA PRO A 114 -6.05 3.47 1.38
C PRO A 114 -5.05 2.43 0.84
N TYR A 115 -5.15 1.17 1.28
CA TYR A 115 -4.23 0.11 0.83
C TYR A 115 -4.21 -0.04 -0.68
N SER A 116 -5.35 0.18 -1.34
CA SER A 116 -5.44 0.16 -2.80
C SER A 116 -4.62 1.26 -3.48
N LEU A 117 -4.53 2.44 -2.86
CA LEU A 117 -3.69 3.52 -3.34
C LEU A 117 -2.20 3.24 -3.05
N ALA A 118 -1.88 2.69 -1.88
CA ALA A 118 -0.52 2.28 -1.55
C ALA A 118 0.00 1.19 -2.50
N LEU A 119 -0.84 0.22 -2.87
CA LEU A 119 -0.53 -0.82 -3.85
C LEU A 119 -0.28 -0.24 -5.25
N GLU A 120 -1.19 0.60 -5.73
CA GLU A 120 -1.07 1.22 -7.06
C GLU A 120 0.19 2.10 -7.16
N ARG A 121 0.39 2.99 -6.18
CA ARG A 121 1.56 3.89 -6.14
C ARG A 121 2.84 3.09 -5.95
N GLY A 122 2.85 2.12 -5.03
CA GLY A 122 4.00 1.27 -4.75
C GLY A 122 4.47 0.50 -5.98
N ARG A 123 3.55 -0.15 -6.72
CA ARG A 123 3.88 -0.84 -7.97
C ARG A 123 4.50 0.08 -9.02
N ARG A 124 3.99 1.31 -9.16
CA ARG A 124 4.57 2.28 -10.10
C ARG A 124 5.94 2.78 -9.67
N GLN A 125 6.11 3.12 -8.39
CA GLN A 125 7.41 3.52 -7.83
C GLN A 125 8.44 2.40 -8.01
N ASP A 126 8.05 1.15 -7.70
CA ASP A 126 8.91 -0.03 -7.86
C ASP A 126 9.35 -0.19 -9.32
N ALA A 127 8.41 -0.12 -10.28
CA ALA A 127 8.72 -0.26 -11.69
C ALA A 127 9.75 0.79 -12.18
N VAL A 128 9.55 2.05 -11.82
CA VAL A 128 10.46 3.15 -12.21
C VAL A 128 11.82 2.98 -11.56
N LEU A 129 11.87 2.69 -10.26
CA LEU A 129 13.13 2.55 -9.54
C LEU A 129 13.92 1.32 -9.99
N MET A 130 13.25 0.20 -10.32
CA MET A 130 13.90 -0.97 -10.89
C MET A 130 14.52 -0.66 -12.25
N GLU A 131 13.82 0.08 -13.12
CA GLU A 131 14.34 0.51 -14.42
C GLU A 131 15.59 1.39 -14.27
N ILE A 132 15.54 2.38 -13.38
CA ILE A 132 16.68 3.27 -13.10
C ILE A 132 17.85 2.48 -12.53
N CYS A 133 17.60 1.63 -11.52
CA CYS A 133 18.66 0.85 -10.85
C CYS A 133 19.25 -0.28 -11.71
N ALA A 134 18.57 -0.67 -12.79
CA ALA A 134 19.10 -1.62 -13.78
C ALA A 134 20.13 -0.97 -14.72
N ARG A 135 20.08 0.36 -14.89
CA ARG A 135 20.96 1.11 -15.80
C ARG A 135 22.27 1.59 -15.17
N VAL A 136 22.38 1.51 -13.84
CA VAL A 136 23.56 1.97 -13.09
C VAL A 136 24.19 0.81 -12.33
N GLU A 137 25.51 0.82 -12.21
CA GLU A 137 26.22 -0.14 -11.37
C GLU A 137 26.31 0.33 -9.91
N ARG A 138 26.47 1.64 -9.72
CA ARG A 138 26.67 2.31 -8.43
C ARG A 138 25.60 3.37 -8.20
N ILE A 139 25.02 3.41 -7.00
CA ILE A 139 23.91 4.32 -6.69
C ILE A 139 24.38 5.78 -6.57
N GLU A 140 25.67 5.99 -6.34
CA GLU A 140 26.31 7.30 -6.23
C GLU A 140 26.34 8.07 -7.57
N GLU A 141 26.10 7.37 -8.68
CA GLU A 141 25.98 7.96 -10.02
C GLU A 141 24.59 8.58 -10.25
N LEU A 142 23.62 8.29 -9.38
CA LEU A 142 22.26 8.81 -9.50
C LEU A 142 22.16 10.22 -8.92
N ASP A 143 21.63 11.13 -9.73
CA ASP A 143 21.10 12.40 -9.23
C ASP A 143 19.73 12.15 -8.57
N LEU A 144 19.69 12.18 -7.24
CA LEU A 144 18.48 11.93 -6.47
C LEU A 144 17.36 12.96 -6.75
N ASP A 145 17.68 14.20 -7.15
CA ASP A 145 16.64 15.18 -7.53
C ASP A 145 15.99 14.79 -8.86
N ALA A 146 16.79 14.37 -9.84
CA ALA A 146 16.30 13.88 -11.12
C ALA A 146 15.49 12.58 -10.96
N VAL A 147 16.00 11.63 -10.18
CA VAL A 147 15.29 10.37 -9.88
C VAL A 147 13.95 10.66 -9.19
N TYR A 148 13.94 11.54 -8.19
CA TYR A 148 12.70 11.92 -7.52
C TYR A 148 11.70 12.59 -8.47
N ALA A 149 12.16 13.51 -9.32
CA ALA A 149 11.30 14.15 -10.32
C ALA A 149 10.71 13.14 -11.32
N GLU A 150 11.52 12.18 -11.79
CA GLU A 150 11.06 11.12 -12.69
C GLU A 150 10.03 10.20 -12.01
N VAL A 151 10.31 9.76 -10.78
CA VAL A 151 9.35 8.98 -10.00
C VAL A 151 8.09 9.80 -9.79
N ARG A 152 8.19 11.12 -9.54
CA ARG A 152 7.02 11.99 -9.42
C ARG A 152 6.14 12.03 -10.66
N GLN A 153 6.77 12.18 -11.81
CA GLN A 153 6.08 12.26 -13.09
C GLN A 153 5.45 10.91 -13.49
N ARG A 154 6.16 9.81 -13.28
CA ARG A 154 5.76 8.48 -13.79
C ARG A 154 4.90 7.68 -12.83
N ALA A 155 5.07 7.87 -11.52
CA ALA A 155 4.26 7.18 -10.51
C ALA A 155 2.96 7.93 -10.12
N ALA A 156 2.75 9.13 -10.68
CA ALA A 156 1.62 10.02 -10.45
C ALA A 156 1.41 10.36 -8.97
N PHE A 157 2.02 11.46 -8.53
CA PHE A 157 1.87 12.01 -7.17
C PHE A 157 0.64 12.90 -7.03
N ASP A 158 -0.20 12.98 -8.05
CA ASP A 158 -1.38 13.82 -8.01
C ASP A 158 -2.42 13.17 -7.08
N ALA A 159 -2.55 13.78 -5.90
CA ALA A 159 -3.78 13.78 -5.12
C ALA A 159 -4.50 15.10 -5.42
#